data_AF-A0A7C0YTH5-F1
#
_entry.id   AF-A0A7C0YTH5-F1
#
_cell.length_a   1.000
_cell.length_b   1.000
_cell.length_c   1.000
_cell.angle_alpha   90.00
_cell.angle_beta   90.00
_cell.angle_gamma   90.00
#
_symmetry.space_group_name_H-M   'P 1'
#
loop_
_entity.id
_entity.type
_entity.pdbx_description
1 polymer ?
#
loop_
_entity_poly.entity_id
_entity_poly.type
_entity_poly.pdbx_seq_one_letter_code
_entity_poly.pdbx_strand_id
1 'polypeptide(L)'
;MKYSKDFTDKNLSRFGDSLVNFIFSLALSRYLGYPNAGRVPNASLTIGLEKAGLLHCVPPRTDKHGRGDIAEAIIAYAWLEGEMSIDEAV
;
A
#
# COMPACT_ATOMS: atom_id res chain seq x y z
N MET A 1 16.81 -9.72 1.95
CA MET A 1 15.77 -9.82 3.00
C MET A 1 14.98 -11.11 2.77
N LYS A 2 14.39 -11.74 3.78
CA LYS A 2 13.51 -12.91 3.58
C LYS A 2 12.06 -12.45 3.60
N TYR A 3 11.38 -12.55 2.46
CA TYR A 3 9.95 -12.34 2.28
C TYR A 3 9.49 -13.21 1.10
N SER A 4 8.18 -13.39 0.95
CA SER A 4 7.59 -14.15 -0.15
C SER A 4 6.45 -13.36 -0.78
N LYS A 5 5.93 -13.84 -1.92
CA LYS A 5 4.70 -13.35 -2.53
C LYS A 5 3.47 -13.84 -1.75
N ASP A 6 3.43 -13.54 -0.45
CA ASP A 6 2.32 -13.79 0.46
C ASP A 6 1.79 -12.46 0.98
N PHE A 7 0.69 -11.99 0.39
CA PHE A 7 0.10 -10.71 0.78
C PHE A 7 -0.62 -10.76 2.13
N THR A 8 -0.74 -11.95 2.75
CA THR A 8 -1.27 -12.09 4.11
C THR A 8 -0.19 -11.93 5.20
N ASP A 9 1.09 -11.83 4.81
CA ASP A 9 2.20 -11.59 5.72
C ASP A 9 2.05 -10.23 6.40
N LYS A 10 1.90 -10.26 7.74
CA LYS A 10 1.71 -9.06 8.56
C LYS A 10 2.94 -8.16 8.62
N ASN A 11 4.15 -8.69 8.50
CA ASN A 11 5.35 -7.88 8.42
C ASN A 11 5.43 -7.15 7.07
N LEU A 12 5.03 -7.82 5.98
CA LEU A 12 4.98 -7.21 4.66
C LEU A 12 3.94 -6.09 4.59
N SER A 13 2.72 -6.32 5.10
CA SER A 13 1.69 -5.28 5.23
C SER A 13 2.16 -4.12 6.11
N ARG A 14 2.75 -4.38 7.28
CA ARG A 14 3.24 -3.32 8.18
C ARG A 14 4.34 -2.46 7.56
N PHE A 15 5.23 -3.09 6.79
CA PHE A 15 6.21 -2.35 6.00
C PHE A 15 5.53 -1.52 4.90
N GLY A 16 4.53 -2.10 4.23
CA GLY A 16 3.67 -1.44 3.25
C GLY A 16 2.94 -0.22 3.79
N ASP A 17 2.33 -0.29 4.97
CA ASP A 17 1.66 0.86 5.63
C ASP A 17 2.64 2.05 5.78
N SER A 18 3.87 1.77 6.22
CA SER A 18 4.90 2.81 6.36
C SER A 18 5.28 3.40 4.99
N LEU A 19 5.46 2.56 3.98
CA LEU A 19 5.81 2.97 2.62
C LEU A 19 4.69 3.80 1.95
N VAL A 20 3.45 3.31 2.03
CA VAL A 20 2.26 3.96 1.47
C VAL A 20 2.05 5.33 2.10
N ASN A 21 2.16 5.44 3.43
CA ASN A 21 2.03 6.72 4.12
C ASN A 21 3.15 7.70 3.75
N PHE A 22 4.37 7.21 3.50
CA PHE A 22 5.47 8.03 3.01
C PHE A 22 5.21 8.55 1.58
N ILE A 23 4.84 7.67 0.65
CA ILE A 23 4.47 8.02 -0.73
C ILE A 23 3.35 9.07 -0.72
N PHE A 24 2.28 8.84 0.04
CA PHE A 24 1.17 9.78 0.14
C PHE A 24 1.58 11.13 0.75
N SER A 25 2.39 11.13 1.80
CA SER A 25 2.88 12.37 2.43
C SER A 25 3.77 13.16 1.48
N LEU A 26 4.61 12.47 0.69
CA LEU A 26 5.46 13.11 -0.31
C LEU A 26 4.61 13.71 -1.45
N ALA A 27 3.61 12.98 -1.94
CA ALA A 27 2.66 13.48 -2.94
C ALA A 27 1.87 14.69 -2.44
N LEU A 28 1.38 14.62 -1.19
CA LEU A 28 0.68 15.72 -0.55
C LEU A 28 1.58 16.95 -0.39
N SER A 29 2.85 16.75 -0.01
CA SER A 29 3.83 17.84 0.10
C SER A 29 4.09 18.52 -1.25
N ARG A 30 4.27 17.73 -2.32
CA ARG A 30 4.45 18.25 -3.69
C ARG A 30 3.21 19.01 -4.15
N TYR A 31 2.02 18.47 -3.89
CA TYR A 31 0.74 19.09 -4.24
C TYR A 31 0.52 20.43 -3.52
N LEU A 32 0.85 20.52 -2.23
CA LEU A 32 0.67 21.73 -1.42
C LEU A 32 1.79 22.77 -1.59
N GLY A 33 2.97 22.35 -2.08
CA GLY A 33 4.14 23.22 -2.24
C GLY A 33 4.95 23.46 -0.96
N TYR A 34 4.65 22.73 0.13
CA TYR A 34 5.40 22.78 1.39
C TYR A 34 5.36 21.41 2.10
N PRO A 35 6.34 21.10 2.98
CA PRO A 35 6.37 19.82 3.69
C PRO A 35 5.09 19.58 4.52
N ASN A 36 4.43 18.47 4.25
CA ASN A 36 3.20 18.04 4.93
C ASN A 36 3.19 16.51 5.06
N ALA A 37 2.30 15.97 5.88
CA ALA A 37 2.15 14.53 6.07
C ALA A 37 0.69 14.15 6.23
N GLY A 38 0.36 12.95 5.75
CA GLY A 38 -0.96 12.38 5.88
C GLY A 38 -0.89 10.88 6.03
N ARG A 39 -1.94 10.29 6.59
CA ARG A 39 -2.14 8.84 6.57
C ARG A 39 -3.21 8.49 5.57
N VAL A 40 -2.98 7.44 4.81
CA VAL A 40 -3.98 6.93 3.87
C VAL A 40 -5.06 6.19 4.65
N PRO A 41 -6.34 6.56 4.54
CA PRO A 41 -7.41 5.81 5.18
C PRO A 41 -7.50 4.40 4.60
N ASN A 42 -7.71 3.39 5.46
CA ASN A 42 -7.91 1.99 5.04
C ASN A 42 -9.02 1.82 3.98
N ALA A 43 -10.07 2.63 4.05
CA ALA A 43 -11.14 2.64 3.06
C ALA A 43 -10.62 3.03 1.66
N SER A 44 -9.71 4.01 1.56
CA SER A 44 -9.11 4.43 0.30
C SER A 44 -8.27 3.31 -0.33
N LEU A 45 -7.51 2.56 0.50
CA LEU A 45 -6.73 1.40 0.06
C LEU A 45 -7.64 0.28 -0.46
N THR A 46 -8.73 -0.01 0.27
CA THR A 46 -9.73 -0.99 -0.16
C THR A 46 -10.35 -0.62 -1.50
N ILE A 47 -10.73 0.66 -1.68
CA ILE A 47 -11.28 1.16 -2.95
C ILE A 47 -10.24 1.06 -4.07
N GLY A 48 -8.97 1.38 -3.80
CA GLY A 48 -7.87 1.25 -4.76
C GLY A 48 -7.70 -0.19 -5.23
N LEU A 49 -7.70 -1.15 -4.30
CA LEU A 49 -7.61 -2.58 -4.58
C LEU A 49 -8.78 -3.07 -5.45
N GLU A 50 -9.99 -2.60 -5.16
CA GLU A 50 -11.20 -2.90 -5.95
C GLU A 50 -11.10 -2.34 -7.37
N LYS A 51 -10.72 -1.07 -7.51
CA LYS A 51 -10.56 -0.41 -8.81
C LYS A 51 -9.44 -1.02 -9.66
N ALA A 52 -8.41 -1.54 -9.03
CA ALA A 52 -7.30 -2.22 -9.72
C ALA A 52 -7.66 -3.66 -10.15
N GLY A 53 -8.85 -4.18 -9.80
CA GLY A 53 -9.24 -5.56 -10.12
C GLY A 53 -8.48 -6.62 -9.31
N LEU A 54 -7.85 -6.23 -8.20
CA LEU A 54 -6.97 -7.07 -7.39
C LEU A 54 -7.69 -7.80 -6.24
N LEU A 55 -9.03 -7.78 -6.22
CA LEU A 55 -9.80 -8.51 -5.21
C LEU A 55 -9.53 -10.02 -5.20
N HIS A 56 -9.06 -10.59 -6.32
CA HIS A 56 -8.66 -12.00 -6.40
C HIS A 56 -7.43 -12.33 -5.52
N CYS A 57 -6.65 -11.33 -5.11
CA CYS A 57 -5.55 -11.47 -4.14
C CYS A 57 -6.03 -11.51 -2.68
N VAL A 58 -7.29 -11.15 -2.41
CA VAL A 58 -7.85 -11.10 -1.06
C VAL A 58 -8.42 -12.46 -0.69
N PRO A 59 -8.01 -13.06 0.45
CA PRO A 59 -8.61 -14.31 0.92
C PRO A 59 -10.13 -14.19 1.16
N PRO A 60 -10.88 -15.29 1.01
CA PRO A 60 -12.29 -15.32 1.40
C PRO A 60 -12.46 -14.95 2.88
N ARG A 61 -13.52 -14.20 3.20
CA ARG A 61 -13.89 -13.77 4.57
C ARG A 61 -12.92 -12.76 5.22
N THR A 62 -12.02 -12.14 4.46
CA THR A 62 -11.23 -11.00 4.94
C THR A 62 -12.15 -9.82 5.26
N ASP A 63 -11.98 -9.24 6.44
CA ASP A 63 -12.73 -8.09 6.91
C ASP A 63 -12.26 -6.79 6.22
N LYS A 64 -12.93 -5.67 6.52
CA LYS A 64 -12.61 -4.38 5.88
C LYS A 64 -11.18 -3.92 6.17
N HIS A 65 -10.66 -4.18 7.38
CA HIS A 65 -9.30 -3.83 7.74
C HIS A 65 -8.29 -4.71 6.99
N GLY A 66 -8.49 -6.02 6.97
CA GLY A 66 -7.60 -6.93 6.25
C GLY A 66 -7.50 -6.65 4.75
N ARG A 67 -8.52 -6.05 4.10
CA ARG A 67 -8.41 -5.62 2.69
C ARG A 67 -7.39 -4.51 2.48
N GLY A 68 -7.28 -3.56 3.42
CA GLY A 68 -6.25 -2.53 3.35
C GLY A 68 -4.86 -3.12 3.58
N ASP A 69 -4.73 -4.02 4.57
CA ASP A 69 -3.48 -4.74 4.83
C ASP A 69 -2.98 -5.49 3.57
N ILE A 70 -3.87 -6.15 2.82
CA ILE A 70 -3.51 -6.80 1.55
C ILE A 70 -2.99 -5.78 0.53
N ALA A 71 -3.65 -4.63 0.40
CA ALA A 71 -3.22 -3.58 -0.53
C ALA A 71 -1.82 -3.03 -0.16
N GLU A 72 -1.58 -2.80 1.13
CA GLU A 72 -0.26 -2.39 1.64
C GLU A 72 0.82 -3.43 1.34
N ALA A 73 0.52 -4.71 1.57
CA ALA A 73 1.46 -5.81 1.30
C ALA A 73 1.78 -5.93 -0.20
N ILE A 74 0.80 -5.72 -1.08
CA ILE A 74 1.00 -5.71 -2.54
C ILE A 74 1.93 -4.56 -2.94
N ILE A 75 1.71 -3.35 -2.43
CA ILE A 75 2.54 -2.17 -2.72
C ILE A 75 3.97 -2.38 -2.22
N ALA A 76 4.11 -2.91 -1.00
CA ALA A 76 5.41 -3.28 -0.44
C ALA A 76 6.15 -4.29 -1.32
N TYR A 77 5.47 -5.35 -1.74
CA TYR A 77 6.05 -6.37 -2.60
C TYR A 77 6.52 -5.79 -3.93
N ALA A 78 5.68 -5.01 -4.62
CA ALA A 78 6.04 -4.39 -5.89
C ALA A 78 7.27 -3.48 -5.78
N TRP A 79 7.37 -2.70 -4.71
CA TRP A 79 8.54 -1.85 -4.46
C TRP A 79 9.81 -2.68 -4.15
N LEU A 80 9.69 -3.74 -3.34
CA LEU A 80 10.81 -4.62 -2.99
C LEU A 80 11.34 -5.41 -4.20
N GLU A 81 10.46 -5.79 -5.13
CA GLU A 81 10.83 -6.45 -6.38
C GLU A 81 11.38 -5.47 -7.44
N GLY A 82 11.31 -4.15 -7.19
CA GLY A 82 11.79 -3.12 -8.13
C GLY A 82 10.84 -2.84 -9.28
N GLU A 83 9.58 -3.32 -9.20
CA GLU A 83 8.54 -3.09 -10.21
C GLU A 83 7.91 -1.69 -10.12
N MET A 84 8.20 -0.94 -9.05
CA MET A 84 7.73 0.41 -8.82
C MET A 84 8.77 1.20 -8.04
N SER A 85 9.05 2.45 -8.46
CA SER A 85 9.85 3.39 -7.69
C SER A 85 8.99 4.37 -6.88
N ILE A 86 9.54 4.98 -5.83
CA ILE A 86 8.82 6.02 -5.07
C ILE A 86 8.55 7.23 -5.95
N ASP A 87 9.49 7.62 -6.81
CA ASP A 87 9.30 8.78 -7.69
C ASP A 87 8.21 8.56 -8.75
N GLU A 88 8.03 7.33 -9.23
CA GLU A 88 6.93 6.98 -10.13
C GLU A 88 5.57 6.97 -9.41
N ALA A 89 5.55 6.57 -8.13
CA ALA A 89 4.33 6.48 -7.33
C ALA A 89 3.79 7.84 -6.84
N VAL A 90 4.54 8.93 -7.01
CA VAL A 90 4.27 10.28 -6.47
C VAL A 90 4.07 11.31 -7.57
#